data_AF-A0A6A5TE51-F1
#
_entry.id   AF-A0A6A5TE51-F1
#
_cell.length_a   1.000
_cell.length_b   1.000
_cell.length_c   1.000
_cell.angle_alpha   90.00
_cell.angle_beta   90.00
_cell.angle_gamma   90.00
#
_symmetry.space_group_name_H-M   'P 1'
#
loop_
_entity.id
_entity.type
_entity.pdbx_description
1 polymer ?
#
loop_
_entity_poly.entity_id
_entity_poly.type
_entity_poly.pdbx_seq_one_letter_code
_entity_poly.pdbx_strand_id
1 'polypeptide(L)'
;MEIVLETVIFRMFGALNARRLLYLQSEICTLERHLKELERSDSLSDSGLKTQYATDAWILLEASEERDGDTRQRELMDKINFGLDEYNQALIQQAKIFEMKSPEEYDLNDGSVYLIGDDARVWGSLGEPEGHADDLVALRPCQEVDSYSRWLADNAITYLDKLKILKHRITFWPPSILASLIPITSIAVLKCITSKSARIGAIGAFNFFISVCLTIFADARRADVVAISAA
;
A
#
# COMPACT_ATOMS: atom_id res chain seq x y z
N MET A 1 -1.74 -9.46 -22.03
CA MET A 1 -1.64 -8.17 -21.33
C MET A 1 -1.88 -8.48 -19.87
N GLU A 2 -0.81 -8.68 -19.10
CA GLU A 2 -0.92 -8.86 -17.66
C GLU A 2 -1.30 -7.51 -17.06
N ILE A 3 -2.48 -7.45 -16.43
CA ILE A 3 -2.86 -6.30 -15.62
C ILE A 3 -2.07 -6.45 -14.33
N VAL A 4 -0.90 -5.82 -14.27
CA VAL A 4 -0.21 -5.62 -13.01
C VAL A 4 -1.05 -4.60 -12.25
N LEU A 5 -1.88 -5.08 -11.32
CA LEU A 5 -2.59 -4.20 -10.39
C LEU A 5 -1.54 -3.43 -9.59
N GLU A 6 -1.48 -2.12 -9.77
CA GLU A 6 -0.53 -1.26 -9.06
C GLU A 6 -0.84 -1.22 -7.55
N THR A 7 -2.12 -1.30 -7.19
CA THR A 7 -2.62 -1.42 -5.82
C THR A 7 -3.62 -2.57 -5.68
N VAL A 8 -3.50 -3.36 -4.61
CA VAL A 8 -4.45 -4.45 -4.29
C VAL A 8 -5.04 -4.24 -2.91
N ILE A 9 -6.35 -4.03 -2.86
CA ILE A 9 -7.11 -3.68 -1.65
C ILE A 9 -8.05 -4.82 -1.28
N PHE A 10 -8.05 -5.21 -0.02
CA PHE A 10 -8.96 -6.21 0.52
C PHE A 10 -9.62 -5.72 1.80
N ARG A 11 -10.74 -6.36 2.13
CA ARG A 11 -11.37 -6.22 3.43
C ARG A 11 -10.66 -7.10 4.46
N MET A 12 -10.38 -6.56 5.64
CA MET A 12 -9.67 -7.27 6.72
C MET A 12 -10.59 -8.15 7.59
N PHE A 13 -11.90 -7.94 7.54
CA PHE A 13 -12.91 -8.70 8.30
C PHE A 13 -12.65 -8.72 9.82
N GLY A 14 -12.22 -7.59 10.38
CA GLY A 14 -11.71 -7.52 11.77
C GLY A 14 -12.70 -8.05 12.82
N ALA A 15 -13.98 -7.69 12.71
CA ALA A 15 -15.01 -8.16 13.63
C ALA A 15 -15.26 -9.67 13.54
N LEU A 16 -15.19 -10.24 12.32
CA LEU A 16 -15.40 -11.68 12.12
C LEU A 16 -14.21 -12.49 12.63
N ASN A 17 -12.99 -12.02 12.37
CA ASN A 17 -11.78 -12.67 12.88
C ASN A 17 -11.68 -12.59 14.40
N ALA A 18 -12.04 -11.46 15.01
CA ALA A 18 -12.13 -11.34 16.46
C ALA A 18 -13.14 -12.36 17.05
N ARG A 19 -14.31 -12.52 16.43
CA ARG A 19 -15.30 -13.51 16.85
C ARG A 19 -14.77 -14.94 16.74
N ARG A 20 -14.06 -15.27 15.67
CA ARG A 20 -13.42 -16.58 15.49
C ARG A 20 -12.41 -16.86 16.61
N LEU A 21 -11.56 -15.89 16.95
CA LEU A 21 -10.59 -16.04 18.04
C LEU A 21 -11.28 -16.29 19.39
N LEU A 22 -12.38 -15.58 19.67
CA LEU A 22 -13.17 -15.80 20.89
C LEU A 22 -13.79 -17.19 20.95
N TYR A 23 -14.27 -17.73 19.82
CA TYR A 23 -14.79 -19.10 19.77
C TYR A 23 -13.70 -20.13 20.04
N LEU A 24 -12.54 -20.02 19.38
CA LEU A 24 -11.40 -20.91 19.63
C LEU A 24 -10.95 -20.84 21.09
N GLN A 25 -10.86 -19.64 21.66
CA GLN A 25 -10.52 -19.44 23.08
C GLN A 25 -11.53 -20.14 23.99
N SER A 26 -12.84 -20.01 23.72
CA SER A 26 -13.89 -20.63 24.54
C SER A 26 -13.84 -22.16 24.50
N GLU A 27 -13.50 -22.73 23.34
CA GLU A 27 -13.32 -24.17 23.16
C GLU A 27 -12.11 -24.66 23.95
N ILE A 28 -10.96 -24.01 23.80
CA ILE A 28 -9.72 -24.34 24.54
C ILE A 28 -9.95 -24.24 26.05
N CYS A 29 -10.60 -23.18 26.54
CA CYS A 29 -10.94 -23.05 27.97
C CYS A 29 -11.84 -24.18 28.46
N THR A 30 -12.71 -24.71 27.59
CA THR A 30 -13.58 -25.84 27.93
C THR A 30 -12.81 -27.15 27.99
N LEU A 31 -11.93 -27.39 27.01
CA LEU A 31 -11.07 -28.56 26.99
C LEU A 31 -10.08 -28.54 28.18
N GLU A 32 -9.49 -27.39 28.49
CA GLU A 32 -8.57 -27.20 29.63
C GLU A 32 -9.25 -27.55 30.96
N ARG A 33 -10.51 -27.15 31.14
CA ARG A 33 -11.28 -27.49 32.34
C ARG A 33 -11.48 -29.00 32.46
N HIS A 34 -11.90 -29.66 31.38
CA HIS A 34 -12.07 -31.11 31.37
C HIS A 34 -10.74 -31.83 31.59
N LEU A 35 -9.62 -31.29 31.11
CA LEU A 35 -8.30 -31.86 31.32
C LEU A 35 -7.94 -31.85 32.81
N LYS A 36 -8.13 -30.72 33.48
CA LYS A 36 -7.91 -30.59 34.93
C LYS A 36 -8.77 -31.57 35.74
N GLU A 37 -10.01 -31.79 35.32
CA GLU A 37 -10.93 -32.74 35.95
C GLU A 37 -10.47 -34.19 35.75
N LEU A 38 -10.02 -34.55 34.55
CA LEU A 38 -9.45 -35.87 34.23
C LEU A 38 -8.14 -36.10 34.97
N GLU A 39 -7.20 -35.17 34.94
CA GLU A 39 -5.91 -35.24 35.65
C GLU A 39 -6.11 -35.48 37.15
N ARG A 40 -7.08 -34.78 37.75
CA ARG A 40 -7.43 -34.99 39.16
C ARG A 40 -7.97 -36.40 39.39
N SER A 41 -8.83 -36.89 38.50
CA SER A 41 -9.43 -38.23 38.62
C SER A 41 -8.39 -39.33 38.42
N ASP A 42 -7.51 -39.19 37.42
CA ASP A 42 -6.45 -40.13 37.09
C ASP A 42 -5.35 -40.16 38.17
N SER A 43 -5.07 -39.03 38.83
CA SER A 43 -4.16 -38.98 39.99
C SER A 43 -4.64 -39.76 41.21
N LEU A 44 -5.94 -40.06 41.29
CA LEU A 44 -6.57 -40.81 42.37
C LEU A 44 -6.97 -42.23 41.93
N SER A 45 -6.68 -42.62 40.69
CA SER A 45 -7.08 -43.90 40.11
C SER A 45 -6.12 -45.02 40.52
N ASP A 46 -6.67 -46.17 40.92
CA ASP A 46 -5.89 -47.39 41.15
C ASP A 46 -5.68 -48.21 39.85
N SER A 47 -6.23 -47.75 38.72
CA SER A 47 -6.13 -48.42 37.41
C SER A 47 -4.84 -48.07 36.68
N GLY A 48 -4.07 -49.09 36.30
CA GLY A 48 -2.91 -48.97 35.42
C GLY A 48 -1.82 -48.05 35.96
N LEU A 49 -1.27 -47.22 35.09
CA LEU A 49 -0.21 -46.24 35.40
C LEU A 49 -0.73 -44.80 35.40
N LYS A 50 -2.05 -44.61 35.53
CA LYS A 50 -2.72 -43.29 35.46
C LYS A 50 -2.19 -42.26 36.46
N THR A 51 -1.82 -42.71 37.66
CA THR A 51 -1.21 -41.84 38.69
C THR A 51 0.13 -41.24 38.26
N GLN A 52 0.82 -41.87 37.31
CA GLN A 52 2.13 -41.44 36.83
C GLN A 52 2.05 -40.51 35.61
N TYR A 53 0.86 -40.32 35.01
CA TYR A 53 0.68 -39.47 33.84
C TYR A 53 1.16 -38.02 34.06
N ALA A 54 0.96 -37.49 35.28
CA ALA A 54 1.38 -36.14 35.62
C ALA A 54 2.90 -35.98 35.80
N THR A 55 3.61 -37.07 36.11
CA THR A 55 5.05 -37.06 36.36
C THR A 55 5.87 -37.54 35.16
N ASP A 56 5.30 -38.40 34.33
CA ASP A 56 5.95 -38.99 33.18
C ASP A 56 5.07 -38.89 31.93
N ALA A 57 5.42 -37.95 31.06
CA ALA A 57 4.73 -37.71 29.80
C ALA A 57 4.80 -38.89 28.84
N TRP A 58 5.86 -39.72 28.88
CA TRP A 58 5.96 -40.90 28.03
C TRP A 58 4.85 -41.90 28.35
N ILE A 59 4.55 -42.10 29.64
CA ILE A 59 3.48 -42.99 30.09
C ILE A 59 2.12 -42.51 29.58
N LEU A 60 1.83 -41.20 29.65
CA LEU A 60 0.58 -40.63 29.12
C LEU A 60 0.48 -40.82 27.60
N LEU A 61 1.56 -40.59 26.86
CA LEU A 61 1.57 -40.76 25.40
C LEU A 61 1.34 -42.22 25.00
N GLU A 62 1.88 -43.17 25.75
CA GLU A 62 1.66 -44.61 25.57
C GLU A 62 0.39 -45.13 26.28
N ALA A 63 -0.54 -44.26 26.70
CA ALA A 63 -1.81 -44.69 27.26
C ALA A 63 -2.55 -45.65 26.32
N SER A 64 -3.10 -46.73 26.89
CA SER A 64 -3.88 -47.73 26.17
C SER A 64 -5.03 -48.24 27.04
N GLU A 65 -6.12 -48.64 26.39
CA GLU A 65 -7.27 -49.22 27.08
C GLU A 65 -6.92 -50.51 27.82
N GLU A 66 -5.99 -51.31 27.28
CA GLU A 66 -5.54 -52.56 27.92
C GLU A 66 -4.78 -52.33 29.23
N ARG A 67 -3.95 -51.29 29.30
CA ARG A 67 -3.13 -50.98 30.49
C ARG A 67 -3.90 -50.16 31.51
N ASP A 68 -4.59 -49.12 31.05
CA ASP A 68 -5.10 -48.05 31.90
C ASP A 68 -6.63 -47.99 31.95
N GLY A 69 -7.32 -48.70 31.05
CA GLY A 69 -8.78 -48.74 30.93
C GLY A 69 -9.36 -47.66 30.01
N ASP A 70 -8.61 -46.58 29.74
CA ASP A 70 -8.98 -45.57 28.75
C ASP A 70 -7.77 -44.76 28.26
N THR A 71 -7.99 -43.95 27.22
CA THR A 71 -7.02 -43.04 26.59
C THR A 71 -7.46 -41.58 26.66
N ARG A 72 -8.42 -41.25 27.53
CA ARG A 72 -9.17 -39.98 27.48
C ARG A 72 -8.29 -38.77 27.72
N GLN A 73 -7.37 -38.84 28.69
CA GLN A 73 -6.48 -37.72 28.98
C GLN A 73 -5.56 -37.42 27.78
N ARG A 74 -5.02 -38.46 27.12
CA ARG A 74 -4.19 -38.31 25.92
C ARG A 74 -4.97 -37.68 24.77
N GLU A 75 -6.15 -38.22 24.47
CA GLU A 75 -7.02 -37.69 23.40
C GLU A 75 -7.43 -36.24 23.64
N LEU A 76 -7.68 -35.87 24.89
CA LEU A 76 -8.02 -34.49 25.23
C LEU A 76 -6.82 -33.56 25.06
N MET A 77 -5.62 -34.02 25.42
CA MET A 77 -4.38 -33.28 25.19
C MET A 77 -4.13 -33.07 23.70
N ASP A 78 -4.37 -34.08 22.86
CA ASP A 78 -4.25 -33.96 21.40
C ASP A 78 -5.21 -32.91 20.83
N LYS A 79 -6.46 -32.90 21.31
CA LYS A 79 -7.46 -31.87 20.93
C LYS A 79 -7.05 -30.46 21.37
N ILE A 80 -6.50 -30.32 22.57
CA ILE A 80 -6.01 -29.03 23.08
C ILE A 80 -4.84 -28.55 22.22
N ASN A 81 -3.88 -29.42 21.90
CA ASN A 81 -2.74 -29.06 21.05
C ASN A 81 -3.21 -28.58 19.67
N PHE A 82 -4.14 -29.30 19.04
CA PHE A 82 -4.73 -28.89 17.78
C PHE A 82 -5.42 -27.51 17.88
N GLY A 83 -6.27 -27.31 18.89
CA GLY A 83 -6.95 -26.03 19.09
C GLY A 83 -5.98 -24.87 19.37
N LEU A 84 -4.93 -25.11 20.15
CA LEU A 84 -3.88 -24.13 20.43
C LEU A 84 -3.12 -23.76 19.16
N ASP A 85 -2.79 -24.72 18.29
CA ASP A 85 -2.13 -24.43 17.02
C ASP A 85 -3.00 -23.54 16.12
N GLU A 86 -4.30 -23.88 15.98
CA GLU A 86 -5.23 -23.06 15.21
C GLU A 86 -5.40 -21.65 15.79
N TYR A 87 -5.54 -21.54 17.11
CA TYR A 87 -5.67 -20.26 17.81
C TYR A 87 -4.42 -19.39 17.66
N ASN A 88 -3.24 -19.96 17.91
CA ASN A 88 -1.97 -19.24 17.85
C ASN A 88 -1.67 -18.76 16.42
N GLN A 89 -1.92 -19.62 15.42
CA GLN A 89 -1.76 -19.24 14.01
C GLN A 89 -2.72 -18.12 13.62
N ALA A 90 -4.01 -18.24 13.99
CA ALA A 90 -5.01 -17.21 13.71
C ALA A 90 -4.66 -15.87 14.38
N LEU A 91 -4.15 -15.90 15.62
CA LEU A 91 -3.76 -14.70 16.36
C LEU A 91 -2.59 -13.97 15.68
N ILE A 92 -1.57 -14.72 15.25
CA ILE A 92 -0.41 -14.16 14.53
C ILE A 92 -0.84 -13.60 13.17
N GLN A 93 -1.69 -14.32 12.43
CA GLN A 93 -2.22 -13.85 11.15
C GLN A 93 -2.98 -12.53 11.35
N GLN A 94 -3.82 -12.45 12.37
CA GLN A 94 -4.60 -11.25 12.65
C GLN A 94 -3.69 -10.07 13.06
N ALA A 95 -2.67 -10.32 13.88
CA ALA A 95 -1.69 -9.29 14.24
C ALA A 95 -0.99 -8.72 12.99
N LYS A 96 -0.55 -9.58 12.06
CA LYS A 96 0.05 -9.15 10.78
C LYS A 96 -0.93 -8.35 9.91
N ILE A 97 -2.20 -8.74 9.86
CA ILE A 97 -3.23 -8.00 9.12
C ILE A 97 -3.43 -6.60 9.72
N PHE A 98 -3.39 -6.46 11.04
CA PHE A 98 -3.50 -5.16 11.70
C PHE A 98 -2.29 -4.24 11.49
N GLU A 99 -1.12 -4.79 11.15
CA GLU A 99 0.06 -4.00 10.78
C GLU A 99 -0.01 -3.44 9.35
N MET A 100 -0.93 -3.95 8.53
CA MET A 100 -1.09 -3.49 7.14
C MET A 100 -1.64 -2.05 7.11
N LYS A 101 -1.21 -1.28 6.11
CA LYS A 101 -1.68 0.09 5.92
C LYS A 101 -3.09 0.13 5.34
N SER A 102 -3.88 1.10 5.80
CA SER A 102 -5.11 1.50 5.11
C SER A 102 -4.76 2.00 3.70
N PRO A 103 -5.61 1.72 2.69
CA PRO A 103 -5.45 2.32 1.36
C PRO A 103 -5.55 3.85 1.42
N GLU A 104 -4.83 4.52 0.51
CA GLU A 104 -4.96 5.96 0.32
C GLU A 104 -6.19 6.29 -0.56
N GLU A 105 -6.66 7.54 -0.51
CA GLU A 105 -7.83 7.99 -1.28
C GLU A 105 -7.67 7.79 -2.79
N TYR A 106 -6.44 7.89 -3.29
CA TYR A 106 -6.11 7.58 -4.68
C TYR A 106 -6.31 6.10 -5.02
N ASP A 107 -5.91 5.20 -4.11
CA ASP A 107 -6.02 3.75 -4.30
C ASP A 107 -7.50 3.31 -4.41
N LEU A 108 -8.39 3.99 -3.69
CA LEU A 108 -9.82 3.74 -3.72
C LEU A 108 -10.48 4.14 -5.05
N ASN A 109 -9.96 5.19 -5.70
CA ASN A 109 -10.48 5.69 -6.97
C ASN A 109 -10.02 4.88 -8.20
N ASP A 110 -8.82 4.28 -8.13
CA ASP A 110 -8.24 3.49 -9.23
C ASP A 110 -8.58 1.98 -9.13
N GLY A 111 -8.83 1.50 -7.91
CA GLY A 111 -9.01 0.08 -7.59
C GLY A 111 -10.44 -0.47 -7.68
N SER A 112 -11.42 0.28 -8.19
CA SER A 112 -12.83 -0.12 -8.17
C SER A 112 -13.15 -1.20 -9.21
N VAL A 113 -12.68 -2.42 -8.97
CA VAL A 113 -13.15 -3.63 -9.63
C VAL A 113 -14.44 -4.05 -8.92
N TYR A 114 -15.58 -3.63 -9.46
CA TYR A 114 -16.88 -4.00 -8.93
C TYR A 114 -17.16 -5.48 -9.24
N LEU A 115 -17.10 -6.32 -8.22
CA LEU A 115 -17.76 -7.63 -8.26
C LEU A 115 -19.28 -7.39 -8.26
N ILE A 116 -20.05 -8.25 -8.95
CA ILE A 116 -21.50 -8.08 -9.12
C ILE A 116 -22.28 -8.62 -7.90
N GLY A 117 -21.59 -9.17 -6.89
CA GLY A 117 -22.18 -9.84 -5.74
C GLY A 117 -22.51 -8.92 -4.56
N ASP A 118 -22.79 -9.52 -3.40
CA ASP A 118 -23.04 -8.81 -2.12
C ASP A 118 -21.83 -7.95 -1.67
N ASP A 119 -20.66 -8.21 -2.25
CA ASP A 119 -19.42 -7.48 -2.07
C ASP A 119 -19.26 -6.26 -3.00
N ALA A 120 -20.21 -6.01 -3.91
CA ALA A 120 -20.16 -4.91 -4.87
C ALA A 120 -19.96 -3.54 -4.23
N ARG A 121 -20.38 -3.36 -2.97
CA ARG A 121 -20.30 -2.10 -2.23
C ARG A 121 -19.09 -2.01 -1.29
N VAL A 122 -18.26 -3.05 -1.19
CA VAL A 122 -17.11 -3.07 -0.26
C VAL A 122 -16.13 -1.94 -0.56
N TRP A 123 -15.95 -1.60 -1.83
CA TRP A 123 -15.08 -0.52 -2.30
C TRP A 123 -15.85 0.77 -2.64
N GLY A 124 -17.10 0.91 -2.18
CA GLY A 124 -17.99 2.00 -2.57
C GLY A 124 -18.72 1.72 -3.88
N SER A 125 -19.44 2.71 -4.41
CA SER A 125 -20.15 2.60 -5.69
C SER A 125 -20.05 3.90 -6.48
N LEU A 126 -20.30 3.86 -7.80
CA LEU A 126 -20.33 5.07 -8.64
C LEU A 126 -21.31 6.15 -8.14
N GLY A 127 -22.38 5.77 -7.43
CA GLY A 127 -23.34 6.70 -6.82
C GLY A 127 -22.99 7.13 -5.39
N GLU A 128 -22.05 6.43 -4.74
CA GLU A 128 -21.66 6.63 -3.35
C GLU A 128 -20.20 6.17 -3.17
N PRO A 129 -19.22 6.98 -3.61
CA PRO A 129 -17.80 6.60 -3.60
C PRO A 129 -17.26 6.44 -2.17
N GLU A 130 -17.72 7.29 -1.25
CA GLU A 130 -17.35 7.26 0.17
C GLU A 130 -18.07 6.15 0.96
N GLY A 131 -18.99 5.41 0.34
CA GLY A 131 -19.74 4.32 0.97
C GLY A 131 -18.95 3.01 1.08
N HIS A 132 -17.62 3.06 1.07
CA HIS A 132 -16.75 1.89 1.17
C HIS A 132 -16.71 1.35 2.61
N ALA A 133 -16.25 0.12 2.77
CA ALA A 133 -16.06 -0.45 4.10
C ALA A 133 -14.95 0.30 4.86
N ASP A 134 -15.10 0.44 6.19
CA ASP A 134 -14.07 1.06 7.04
C ASP A 134 -12.85 0.15 7.27
N ASP A 135 -13.01 -1.15 7.03
CA ASP A 135 -12.04 -2.18 7.37
C ASP A 135 -11.24 -2.66 6.13
N LEU A 136 -10.78 -1.71 5.32
CA LEU A 136 -9.97 -1.97 4.12
C LEU A 136 -8.47 -1.90 4.42
N VAL A 137 -7.71 -2.78 3.78
CA VAL A 137 -6.25 -2.86 3.86
C VAL A 137 -5.64 -2.99 2.48
N ALA A 138 -4.51 -2.32 2.25
CA ALA A 138 -3.75 -2.41 1.02
C ALA A 138 -2.55 -3.36 1.21
N LEU A 139 -2.47 -4.44 0.40
CA LEU A 139 -1.31 -5.34 0.41
C LEU A 139 -0.05 -4.66 -0.12
N ARG A 140 -0.26 -3.78 -1.09
CA ARG A 140 0.74 -2.90 -1.66
C ARG A 140 0.08 -1.54 -1.80
N PRO A 141 0.20 -0.66 -0.78
CA PRO A 141 -0.19 0.73 -0.97
C PRO A 141 0.65 1.32 -2.10
N CYS A 142 0.04 2.18 -2.93
CA CYS A 142 0.79 2.86 -3.97
C CYS A 142 2.01 3.51 -3.32
N GLN A 143 3.21 3.19 -3.81
CA GLN A 143 4.43 3.79 -3.30
C GLN A 143 4.29 5.30 -3.50
N GLU A 144 4.31 6.08 -2.42
CA GLU A 144 4.21 7.54 -2.45
C GLU A 144 5.10 8.07 -3.58
N VAL A 145 4.48 8.38 -4.72
CA VAL A 145 5.11 9.28 -5.68
C VAL A 145 5.10 10.61 -4.95
N ASP A 146 6.27 11.03 -4.45
CA ASP A 146 6.45 12.24 -3.64
C ASP A 146 5.50 13.34 -4.13
N SER A 147 4.77 13.98 -3.22
CA SER A 147 3.76 15.01 -3.54
C SER A 147 4.27 16.07 -4.52
N TYR A 148 5.58 16.32 -4.53
CA TYR A 148 6.28 17.18 -5.48
C TYR A 148 6.35 16.59 -6.90
N SER A 149 6.70 15.31 -7.04
CA SER A 149 6.71 14.59 -8.32
C SER A 149 5.31 14.51 -8.93
N ARG A 150 4.29 14.33 -8.09
CA ARG A 150 2.87 14.34 -8.50
C ARG A 150 2.42 15.73 -8.97
N TRP A 151 2.70 16.76 -8.18
CA TRP A 151 2.43 18.15 -8.58
C TRP A 151 3.14 18.52 -9.89
N LEU A 152 4.40 18.11 -10.05
CA LEU A 152 5.16 18.34 -11.27
C LEU A 152 4.53 17.63 -12.47
N ALA A 153 4.10 16.38 -12.33
CA ALA A 153 3.48 15.64 -13.43
C ALA A 153 2.17 16.31 -13.89
N ASP A 154 1.28 16.64 -12.95
CA ASP A 154 -0.02 17.23 -13.26
C ASP A 154 0.09 18.64 -13.84
N ASN A 155 0.97 19.48 -13.27
CA ASN A 155 1.23 20.80 -13.82
C ASN A 155 2.00 20.73 -15.14
N ALA A 156 2.98 19.83 -15.29
CA ALA A 156 3.74 19.74 -16.53
C ALA A 156 2.85 19.36 -17.72
N ILE A 157 1.90 18.43 -17.54
CA ILE A 157 0.98 18.01 -18.60
C ILE A 157 0.07 19.18 -19.02
N THR A 158 -0.54 19.88 -18.05
CA THR A 158 -1.40 21.03 -18.34
C THR A 158 -0.64 22.21 -18.93
N TYR A 159 0.60 22.46 -18.50
CA TYR A 159 1.46 23.48 -19.11
C TYR A 159 1.87 23.09 -20.53
N LEU A 160 2.26 21.83 -20.77
CA LEU A 160 2.64 21.34 -22.10
C LEU A 160 1.47 21.40 -23.07
N ASP A 161 0.25 21.07 -22.64
CA ASP A 161 -0.93 21.16 -23.50
C ASP A 161 -1.35 22.61 -23.77
N LYS A 162 -1.28 23.50 -22.78
CA LYS A 162 -1.47 24.95 -23.00
C LYS A 162 -0.41 25.51 -23.97
N LEU A 163 0.84 25.06 -23.86
CA LEU A 163 1.93 25.45 -24.75
C LEU A 163 1.76 24.89 -26.17
N LYS A 164 1.24 23.68 -26.33
CA LYS A 164 0.88 23.11 -27.65
C LYS A 164 -0.27 23.88 -28.31
N ILE A 165 -1.29 24.26 -27.55
CA ILE A 165 -2.39 25.11 -28.04
C ILE A 165 -1.85 26.49 -28.46
N LEU A 166 -0.91 27.05 -27.68
CA LEU A 166 -0.23 28.30 -28.03
C LEU A 166 0.61 28.14 -29.32
N LYS A 167 1.30 27.02 -29.53
CA LYS A 167 2.05 26.69 -30.76
C LYS A 167 1.14 26.66 -32.00
N HIS A 168 -0.08 26.11 -31.88
CA HIS A 168 -1.07 26.11 -32.96
C HIS A 168 -1.71 27.49 -33.22
N ARG A 169 -1.73 28.40 -32.23
CA ARG A 169 -2.32 29.73 -32.39
C ARG A 169 -1.34 30.79 -32.90
N ILE A 170 -0.03 30.57 -32.73
CA ILE A 170 1.04 31.49 -33.16
C ILE A 170 1.55 31.14 -34.58
N THR A 171 0.73 30.47 -35.41
CA THR A 171 1.03 30.22 -36.82
C THR A 171 0.70 31.44 -37.70
N PHE A 172 1.19 32.63 -37.34
CA PHE A 172 1.03 33.82 -38.19
C PHE A 172 2.33 34.62 -38.37
N TRP A 173 3.40 34.27 -37.66
CA TRP A 173 4.71 34.91 -37.82
C TRP A 173 5.77 33.82 -38.07
N PRO A 174 6.68 33.99 -39.04
CA PRO A 174 7.80 33.09 -39.21
C PRO A 174 8.62 33.08 -37.90
N PRO A 175 8.84 31.92 -37.25
CA PRO A 175 9.62 31.81 -36.01
C PRO A 175 11.01 32.46 -36.11
N SER A 176 11.56 32.51 -37.32
CA SER A 176 12.83 33.16 -37.68
C SER A 176 12.86 34.67 -37.39
N ILE A 177 11.72 35.36 -37.53
CA ILE A 177 11.63 36.80 -37.26
C ILE A 177 11.62 37.06 -35.75
N LEU A 178 10.85 36.26 -35.00
CA LEU A 178 10.83 36.36 -33.54
C LEU A 178 12.19 35.99 -32.93
N ALA A 179 12.84 34.94 -33.45
CA ALA A 179 14.14 34.48 -32.97
C ALA A 179 15.26 35.51 -33.15
N SER A 180 15.21 36.34 -34.20
CA SER A 180 16.22 37.38 -34.45
C SER A 180 15.99 38.69 -33.68
N LEU A 181 14.76 38.96 -33.25
CA LEU A 181 14.41 40.14 -32.43
C LEU A 181 14.77 39.98 -30.95
N ILE A 182 14.80 38.74 -30.43
CA ILE A 182 15.08 38.46 -29.02
C ILE A 182 16.51 38.87 -28.60
N PRO A 183 17.58 38.53 -29.34
CA PRO A 183 18.93 38.99 -29.01
C PRO A 183 19.07 40.52 -29.07
N ILE A 184 18.42 41.15 -30.04
CA ILE A 184 18.48 42.61 -30.25
C ILE A 184 17.82 43.34 -29.07
N THR A 185 16.64 42.86 -28.64
CA THR A 185 15.91 43.42 -27.49
C THR A 185 16.63 43.15 -26.17
N SER A 186 17.22 41.97 -25.99
CA SER A 186 18.06 41.65 -24.82
C SER A 186 19.25 42.62 -24.68
N ILE A 187 19.98 42.86 -25.77
CA ILE A 187 21.14 43.78 -25.77
C ILE A 187 20.69 45.23 -25.50
N ALA A 188 19.55 45.66 -26.05
CA ALA A 188 19.01 47.00 -25.82
C ALA A 188 18.62 47.22 -24.35
N VAL A 189 17.94 46.24 -23.73
CA VAL A 189 17.55 46.30 -22.31
C VAL A 189 18.77 46.28 -21.40
N LEU A 190 19.78 45.46 -21.71
CA LEU A 190 21.03 45.41 -20.94
C LEU A 190 21.83 46.71 -20.99
N LYS A 191 21.69 47.52 -22.05
CA LYS A 191 22.30 48.85 -22.12
C LYS A 191 21.62 49.88 -21.20
N CYS A 192 20.32 49.73 -20.96
CA CYS A 192 19.58 50.64 -20.09
C CYS A 192 19.80 50.37 -18.59
N ILE A 193 20.32 49.19 -18.23
CA ILE A 193 20.55 48.79 -16.84
C ILE A 193 21.94 49.22 -16.38
N THR A 194 22.00 50.23 -15.52
CA THR A 194 23.25 50.80 -14.99
C THR A 194 23.80 50.02 -13.77
N SER A 195 22.95 49.25 -13.09
CA SER A 195 23.33 48.47 -11.90
C SER A 195 23.93 47.10 -12.29
N LYS A 196 25.12 46.79 -11.76
CA LYS A 196 25.86 45.55 -12.07
C LYS A 196 25.10 44.30 -11.65
N SER A 197 24.43 44.31 -10.50
CA SER A 197 23.66 43.15 -10.01
C SER A 197 22.38 42.93 -10.81
N ALA A 198 21.68 44.01 -11.18
CA ALA A 198 20.49 43.93 -12.02
C ALA A 198 20.82 43.44 -13.45
N ARG A 199 22.01 43.79 -13.95
CA ARG A 199 22.49 43.34 -15.26
C ARG A 199 22.72 41.83 -15.30
N ILE A 200 23.30 41.24 -14.26
CA ILE A 200 23.50 39.78 -14.17
C ILE A 200 22.13 39.06 -14.10
N GLY A 201 21.19 39.58 -13.31
CA GLY A 201 19.83 39.04 -13.23
C GLY A 201 19.08 39.08 -14.57
N ALA A 202 19.22 40.18 -15.32
CA ALA A 202 18.63 40.32 -16.65
C ALA A 202 19.22 39.33 -17.65
N ILE A 203 20.54 39.08 -17.62
CA ILE A 203 21.19 38.07 -18.49
C ILE A 203 20.61 36.68 -18.22
N GLY A 204 20.46 36.29 -16.94
CA GLY A 204 19.87 35.01 -16.57
C GLY A 204 18.42 34.85 -17.05
N ALA A 205 17.61 35.92 -16.91
CA ALA A 205 16.22 35.92 -17.36
C ALA A 205 16.08 35.80 -18.88
N PHE A 206 16.92 36.51 -19.65
CA PHE A 206 16.92 36.42 -21.11
C PHE A 206 17.42 35.06 -21.62
N ASN A 207 18.44 34.47 -20.98
CA ASN A 207 18.92 33.13 -21.34
C ASN A 207 17.85 32.06 -21.08
N PHE A 208 17.13 32.16 -19.96
CA PHE A 208 15.98 31.29 -19.69
C PHE A 208 14.89 31.45 -20.75
N PHE A 209 14.55 32.68 -21.12
CA PHE A 209 13.54 32.97 -22.13
C PHE A 209 13.92 32.42 -23.52
N ILE A 210 15.19 32.56 -23.93
CA ILE A 210 15.72 32.01 -25.20
C ILE A 210 15.62 30.48 -25.21
N SER A 211 16.00 29.82 -24.11
CA SER A 211 15.92 28.35 -23.98
C SER A 211 14.49 27.83 -24.12
N VAL A 212 13.53 28.50 -23.47
CA VAL A 212 12.09 28.23 -23.57
C VAL A 212 11.59 28.44 -25.01
N CYS A 213 11.98 29.54 -25.66
CA CYS A 213 11.62 29.80 -27.06
C CYS A 213 12.18 28.73 -28.02
N LEU A 214 13.44 28.31 -27.86
CA LEU A 214 14.04 27.27 -28.71
C LEU A 214 13.34 25.91 -28.54
N THR A 215 12.98 25.56 -27.31
CA THR A 215 12.27 24.31 -27.03
C THR A 215 10.85 24.31 -27.62
N ILE A 216 10.15 25.44 -27.58
CA ILE A 216 8.77 25.55 -28.07
C ILE A 216 8.71 25.70 -29.60
N PHE A 217 9.56 26.55 -30.18
CA PHE A 217 9.46 26.96 -31.58
C PHE A 217 10.36 26.18 -32.54
N ALA A 218 11.50 25.64 -32.07
CA ALA A 218 12.50 25.04 -32.96
C ALA A 218 12.54 23.51 -32.95
N ASP A 219 11.69 22.83 -32.15
CA ASP A 219 11.73 21.36 -31.96
C ASP A 219 13.17 20.87 -31.66
N ALA A 220 13.94 21.70 -30.96
CA ALA A 220 15.36 21.48 -30.75
C ALA A 220 15.59 20.28 -29.81
N ARG A 221 16.52 19.39 -30.18
CA ARG A 221 16.88 18.27 -29.32
C ARG A 221 17.54 18.81 -28.05
N ARG A 222 17.39 18.09 -26.93
CA ARG A 222 17.91 18.52 -25.60
C ARG A 222 19.39 18.92 -25.63
N ALA A 223 20.20 18.34 -26.52
CA ALA A 223 21.62 18.68 -26.71
C ALA A 223 21.85 20.11 -27.26
N ASP A 224 21.01 20.58 -28.19
CA ASP A 224 21.18 21.88 -28.84
C ASP A 224 20.80 23.03 -27.88
N VAL A 225 19.81 22.80 -27.03
CA VAL A 225 19.36 23.76 -26.00
C VAL A 225 20.46 23.99 -24.95
N VAL A 226 21.19 22.94 -24.57
CA VAL A 226 22.29 23.01 -23.60
C VAL A 226 23.50 23.73 -24.18
N ALA A 227 23.85 23.47 -25.45
CA ALA A 227 24.97 24.14 -26.11
C ALA A 227 24.76 25.66 -26.25
N ILE A 228 23.53 26.10 -26.51
CA ILE A 228 23.19 27.52 -26.68
C ILE A 228 23.05 28.25 -25.34
N SER A 229 22.56 27.56 -24.29
CA SER A 229 22.39 28.17 -22.96
C SER A 229 23.73 28.36 -22.21
N ALA A 230 24.78 27.66 -22.65
CA ALA A 230 26.12 27.72 -22.07
C ALA A 230 27.05 28.77 -22.71
N ALA A 231 26.63 29.41 -23.81
CA ALA A 231 27.35 30.46 -24.52
C ALA A 231 26.92 31.87 -24.04
#